data_AF-A0A3P8MEL7-F1
#
_entry.id   AF-A0A3P8MEL7-F1
#
_cell.length_a   1.000
_cell.length_b   1.000
_cell.length_c   1.000
_cell.angle_alpha   90.00
_cell.angle_beta   90.00
_cell.angle_gamma   90.00
#
_symmetry.space_group_name_H-M   'P 1'
#
loop_
_entity.id
_entity.type
_entity.pdbx_description
1 polymer ?
#
loop_
_entity_poly.entity_id
_entity_poly.type
_entity_poly.pdbx_seq_one_letter_code
_entity_poly.pdbx_strand_id
1 'polypeptide(L)'
;MKPYIKDGKYHFRLIFKDTLYFSMLSRLKNYIGFDHEWFNNGKAYYHTNNKYHCIILKLSKEEVASKFSDLNINNPTTINITDAKFINQKEIQVTFNNSVANLVKENFSLNFTDTFGITMNFANIDEIKTTDNKTYTIKLRDVLNLVTEKNAKIDLNITHPSYQFNFNNQSNKLALIQNHLNSPDIKYSIEGNKKVKFSGFTNNTYYSLNNGFNWYKMPADGILTLKIETDFWVAERSTNGSFSSEIRSLVNFRQYKQPRNLKVINKKQIVGVNNMMEYCIGYLHEINNNGEIIKTWRPNEQWHSVTNNHINVEHPDSVYFVRVKSNPALNILCSDAEQVAIK
;
A
#
# COMPACT_ATOMS: atom_id res chain seq x y z
N MET A 1 -3.40 35.80 -4.10
CA MET A 1 -3.00 34.54 -4.75
C MET A 1 -1.77 34.04 -4.03
N LYS A 2 -1.78 32.85 -3.40
CA LYS A 2 -0.63 32.36 -2.62
C LYS A 2 -0.11 31.08 -3.29
N PRO A 3 1.11 31.08 -3.86
CA PRO A 3 1.65 29.92 -4.56
C PRO A 3 1.99 28.79 -3.60
N TYR A 4 1.88 27.55 -4.09
CA TYR A 4 2.49 26.38 -3.47
C TYR A 4 3.48 25.75 -4.45
N ILE A 5 4.44 24.96 -3.95
CA ILE A 5 5.45 24.30 -4.76
C ILE A 5 5.07 22.83 -4.89
N LYS A 6 5.01 22.31 -6.12
CA LYS A 6 4.75 20.89 -6.40
C LYS A 6 5.49 20.48 -7.68
N ASP A 7 6.17 19.33 -7.63
CA ASP A 7 6.95 18.77 -8.74
C ASP A 7 8.01 19.74 -9.28
N GLY A 8 8.67 20.49 -8.40
CA GLY A 8 9.68 21.50 -8.77
C GLY A 8 9.13 22.74 -9.49
N LYS A 9 7.80 22.89 -9.62
CA LYS A 9 7.13 24.04 -10.21
C LYS A 9 6.35 24.82 -9.16
N TYR A 10 6.15 26.11 -9.41
CA TYR A 10 5.30 26.98 -8.62
C TYR A 10 3.89 26.95 -9.19
N HIS A 11 2.91 26.64 -8.34
CA HIS A 11 1.52 26.54 -8.72
C HIS A 11 0.75 27.72 -8.13
N PHE A 12 0.14 28.52 -9.01
CA PHE A 12 -0.69 29.64 -8.62
C PHE A 12 -2.14 29.35 -8.96
N ARG A 13 -3.00 29.30 -7.95
CA ARG A 13 -4.43 29.13 -8.13
C ARG A 13 -5.15 30.47 -8.09
N LEU A 14 -5.82 30.82 -9.18
CA LEU A 14 -6.78 31.92 -9.25
C LEU A 14 -8.20 31.36 -9.26
N ILE A 15 -9.04 31.85 -8.37
CA ILE A 15 -10.48 31.58 -8.38
C ILE A 15 -11.21 32.92 -8.50
N PHE A 16 -12.11 33.04 -9.48
CA PHE A 16 -12.88 34.25 -9.72
C PHE A 16 -14.25 33.95 -10.31
N LYS A 17 -15.20 34.89 -10.19
CA LYS A 17 -16.55 34.74 -10.76
C LYS A 17 -16.54 34.82 -12.29
N ASP A 18 -17.51 34.18 -12.92
CA ASP A 18 -17.68 34.13 -14.38
C ASP A 18 -17.67 35.51 -15.06
N THR A 19 -18.31 36.49 -14.42
CA THR A 19 -18.33 37.88 -14.89
C THR A 19 -16.94 38.53 -15.00
N LEU A 20 -15.91 37.97 -14.35
CA LEU A 20 -14.54 38.50 -14.39
C LEU A 20 -13.65 37.77 -15.40
N TYR A 21 -14.13 36.74 -16.09
CA TYR A 21 -13.31 35.82 -16.88
C TYR A 21 -12.40 36.53 -17.90
N PHE A 22 -12.98 37.29 -18.83
CA PHE A 22 -12.20 37.99 -19.85
C PHE A 22 -11.24 39.01 -19.25
N SER A 23 -11.66 39.73 -18.19
CA SER A 23 -10.81 40.71 -17.51
C SER A 23 -9.61 40.05 -16.83
N MET A 24 -9.80 38.87 -16.24
CA MET A 24 -8.73 38.11 -15.59
C MET A 24 -7.77 37.52 -16.60
N LEU A 25 -8.26 36.94 -17.70
CA LEU A 25 -7.40 36.46 -18.78
C LEU A 25 -6.55 37.56 -19.39
N SER A 26 -7.15 38.74 -19.65
CA SER A 26 -6.42 39.89 -20.16
C SER A 26 -5.34 40.36 -19.19
N ARG A 27 -5.65 40.44 -17.88
CA ARG A 27 -4.64 40.75 -16.85
C ARG A 27 -3.52 39.72 -16.80
N LEU A 28 -3.84 38.42 -16.80
CA LEU A 28 -2.84 37.37 -16.81
C LEU A 28 -1.93 37.48 -18.05
N LYS A 29 -2.52 37.73 -19.23
CA LYS A 29 -1.76 37.94 -20.47
C LYS A 29 -0.79 39.11 -20.34
N ASN A 30 -1.26 40.24 -19.82
CA ASN A 30 -0.44 41.45 -19.71
C ASN A 30 0.66 41.34 -18.65
N TYR A 31 0.38 40.73 -17.50
CA TYR A 31 1.34 40.70 -16.37
C TYR A 31 2.37 39.57 -16.50
N ILE A 32 1.92 38.36 -16.83
CA ILE A 32 2.78 37.17 -16.82
C ILE A 32 2.98 36.56 -18.21
N GLY A 33 2.46 37.18 -19.27
CA GLY A 33 2.57 36.66 -20.63
C GLY A 33 1.69 35.43 -20.87
N PHE A 34 0.64 35.27 -20.07
CA PHE A 34 -0.28 34.14 -20.21
C PHE A 34 -0.95 34.13 -21.60
N ASP A 35 -0.87 33.00 -22.30
CA ASP A 35 -1.55 32.78 -23.57
C ASP A 35 -2.37 31.48 -23.52
N HIS A 36 -3.21 31.27 -24.54
CA HIS A 36 -4.03 30.06 -24.60
C HIS A 36 -3.25 28.77 -24.84
N GLU A 37 -2.06 28.84 -25.44
CA GLU A 37 -1.20 27.67 -25.66
C GLU A 37 -0.66 27.11 -24.35
N TRP A 38 -0.65 27.88 -23.26
CA TRP A 38 -0.29 27.37 -21.93
C TRP A 38 -1.18 26.23 -21.47
N PHE A 39 -2.45 26.21 -21.87
CA PHE A 39 -3.33 25.06 -21.59
C PHE A 39 -2.89 23.83 -22.39
N ASN A 40 -2.58 24.00 -23.68
CA ASN A 40 -2.15 22.91 -24.56
C ASN A 40 -0.80 22.33 -24.13
N ASN A 41 0.09 23.18 -23.63
CA ASN A 41 1.43 22.80 -23.18
C ASN A 41 1.47 22.38 -21.70
N GLY A 42 0.31 22.24 -21.03
CA GLY A 42 0.21 21.82 -19.63
C GLY A 42 0.78 22.80 -18.60
N LYS A 43 1.09 24.05 -19.01
CA LYS A 43 1.50 25.14 -18.13
C LYS A 43 0.32 25.77 -17.38
N ALA A 44 -0.91 25.56 -17.84
CA ALA A 44 -2.10 26.02 -17.15
C ALA A 44 -3.19 24.94 -17.16
N TYR A 45 -4.01 24.92 -16.10
CA TYR A 45 -5.20 24.08 -16.01
C TYR A 45 -6.39 24.96 -15.70
N TYR A 46 -7.53 24.57 -16.24
CA TYR A 46 -8.78 25.30 -16.13
C TYR A 46 -9.89 24.39 -15.63
N HIS A 47 -10.69 24.90 -14.70
CA HIS A 47 -11.88 24.23 -14.22
C HIS A 47 -12.99 25.25 -13.95
N THR A 48 -14.24 24.87 -14.22
CA THR A 48 -15.43 25.68 -13.94
C THR A 48 -16.39 24.94 -13.05
N ASN A 49 -16.90 25.63 -12.03
CA ASN A 49 -17.95 25.11 -11.16
C ASN A 49 -18.81 26.26 -10.61
N ASN A 50 -20.14 26.14 -10.69
CA ASN A 50 -21.11 27.08 -10.08
C ASN A 50 -20.84 28.58 -10.37
N LYS A 51 -20.59 28.94 -11.64
CA LYS A 51 -20.23 30.32 -12.08
C LYS A 51 -18.92 30.87 -11.51
N TYR A 52 -18.03 29.99 -11.06
CA TYR A 52 -16.64 30.31 -10.73
C TYR A 52 -15.69 29.61 -11.69
N HIS A 53 -14.65 30.32 -12.08
CA HIS A 53 -13.51 29.81 -12.80
C HIS A 53 -12.35 29.59 -11.84
N CYS A 54 -11.65 28.49 -12.03
CA CYS A 54 -10.39 28.18 -11.37
C CYS A 54 -9.31 28.00 -12.45
N ILE A 55 -8.30 28.85 -12.43
CA ILE A 55 -7.10 28.70 -13.26
C ILE A 55 -5.94 28.34 -12.35
N ILE A 56 -5.26 27.24 -12.64
CA ILE A 56 -4.02 26.83 -11.98
C ILE A 56 -2.88 27.03 -12.96
N LEU A 57 -1.97 27.95 -12.66
CA LEU A 57 -0.79 28.25 -13.45
C LEU A 57 0.41 27.50 -12.88
N LYS A 58 1.21 26.88 -13.74
CA LYS A 58 2.45 26.18 -13.40
C LYS A 58 3.64 26.94 -13.98
N LEU A 59 4.44 27.56 -13.13
CA LEU A 59 5.60 28.38 -13.51
C LEU A 59 6.90 27.76 -13.01
N SER A 60 7.98 27.91 -13.79
CA SER A 60 9.35 27.59 -13.36
C SER A 60 9.87 28.59 -12.33
N LYS A 61 10.95 28.25 -11.63
CA LYS A 61 11.60 29.15 -10.67
C LYS A 61 12.00 30.48 -11.34
N GLU A 62 12.57 30.41 -12.52
CA GLU A 62 13.03 31.57 -13.31
C GLU A 62 11.84 32.44 -13.75
N GLU A 63 10.76 31.81 -14.23
CA GLU A 63 9.53 32.50 -14.62
C GLU A 63 8.93 33.25 -13.43
N VAL A 64 8.83 32.62 -12.26
CA VAL A 64 8.32 33.31 -11.07
C VAL A 64 9.27 34.39 -10.59
N ALA A 65 10.57 34.13 -10.52
CA ALA A 65 11.54 35.12 -10.08
C ALA A 65 11.54 36.38 -10.97
N SER A 66 11.29 36.22 -12.28
CA SER A 66 11.20 37.35 -13.22
C SER A 66 9.92 38.17 -13.08
N LYS A 67 8.84 37.59 -12.53
CA LYS A 67 7.51 38.22 -12.44
C LYS A 67 7.10 38.63 -11.03
N PHE A 68 7.73 38.05 -10.02
CA PHE A 68 7.41 38.23 -8.60
C PHE A 68 8.72 38.45 -7.83
N SER A 69 9.38 39.57 -8.12
CA SER A 69 10.65 39.95 -7.50
C SER A 69 10.53 40.15 -5.99
N ASP A 70 9.33 40.47 -5.50
CA ASP A 70 8.97 40.61 -4.10
C ASP A 70 9.02 39.29 -3.31
N LEU A 71 8.91 38.14 -3.98
CA LEU A 71 8.95 36.83 -3.33
C LEU A 71 10.36 36.34 -2.98
N ASN A 72 11.41 37.08 -3.34
CA ASN A 72 12.82 36.77 -3.06
C ASN A 72 13.25 35.33 -3.42
N ILE A 73 12.75 34.83 -4.55
CA ILE A 73 12.88 33.42 -4.98
C ILE A 73 14.32 33.01 -5.32
N ASN A 74 15.12 33.98 -5.79
CA ASN A 74 16.51 33.71 -6.16
C ASN A 74 17.42 33.61 -4.94
N ASN A 75 17.11 34.36 -3.87
CA ASN A 75 17.92 34.44 -2.65
C ASN A 75 17.04 34.23 -1.41
N PRO A 76 16.37 33.07 -1.26
CA PRO A 76 15.45 32.83 -0.16
C PRO A 76 16.14 33.04 1.19
N THR A 77 15.44 33.66 2.14
CA THR A 77 15.98 33.88 3.47
C THR A 77 16.08 32.54 4.21
N THR A 78 17.28 32.19 4.66
CA THR A 78 17.49 30.99 5.46
C THR A 78 16.85 31.14 6.84
N ILE A 79 15.97 30.20 7.19
CA ILE A 79 15.30 30.12 8.49
C ILE A 79 15.73 28.81 9.15
N ASN A 80 16.25 28.90 10.37
CA ASN A 80 16.59 27.71 11.15
C ASN A 80 15.42 27.37 12.06
N ILE A 81 15.03 26.10 12.06
CA ILE A 81 14.02 25.55 12.96
C ILE A 81 14.73 25.19 14.26
N THR A 82 14.44 25.95 15.30
CA THR A 82 15.11 25.83 16.60
C THR A 82 14.51 24.70 17.44
N ASP A 83 13.20 24.49 17.34
CA ASP A 83 12.49 23.38 17.97
C ASP A 83 11.31 22.93 17.10
N ALA A 84 11.04 21.63 17.08
CA ALA A 84 9.84 21.07 16.47
C ALA A 84 9.48 19.78 17.20
N LYS A 85 8.25 19.70 17.73
CA LYS A 85 7.80 18.56 18.52
C LYS A 85 6.28 18.43 18.54
N PHE A 86 5.80 17.21 18.77
CA PHE A 86 4.40 17.00 19.12
C PHE A 86 4.12 17.60 20.50
N ILE A 87 3.01 18.33 20.64
CA ILE A 87 2.46 18.74 21.93
C ILE A 87 1.51 17.66 22.44
N ASN A 88 0.75 17.06 21.54
CA ASN A 88 -0.14 15.91 21.77
C ASN A 88 -0.33 15.15 20.44
N GLN A 89 -1.20 14.14 20.42
CA GLN A 89 -1.44 13.31 19.22
C GLN A 89 -2.01 14.06 18.01
N LYS A 90 -2.53 15.28 18.19
CA LYS A 90 -3.18 16.08 17.15
C LYS A 90 -2.56 17.46 16.96
N GLU A 91 -1.46 17.78 17.65
CA GLU A 91 -0.85 19.11 17.61
C GLU A 91 0.67 19.04 17.59
N ILE A 92 1.28 19.84 16.71
CA ILE A 92 2.72 20.01 16.59
C ILE A 92 3.07 21.48 16.87
N GLN A 93 4.12 21.72 17.65
CA GLN A 93 4.75 23.02 17.78
C GLN A 93 5.98 23.10 16.89
N VAL A 94 6.15 24.21 16.19
CA VAL A 94 7.36 24.55 15.43
C VAL A 94 7.82 25.94 15.80
N THR A 95 9.10 26.08 16.14
CA THR A 95 9.71 27.35 16.51
C THR A 95 10.86 27.66 15.58
N PHE A 96 10.91 28.90 15.09
CA PHE A 96 11.95 29.41 14.20
C PHE A 96 12.90 30.36 14.93
N ASN A 97 14.13 30.49 14.43
CA ASN A 97 15.09 31.47 14.95
C ASN A 97 14.65 32.92 14.69
N ASN A 98 13.98 33.17 13.57
CA ASN A 98 13.50 34.47 13.12
C ASN A 98 12.00 34.45 12.81
N SER A 99 11.39 35.64 12.76
CA SER A 99 9.99 35.79 12.40
C SER A 99 9.78 35.40 10.93
N VAL A 100 8.83 34.50 10.67
CA VAL A 100 8.42 34.01 9.36
C VAL A 100 6.98 34.42 9.15
N ALA A 101 6.69 35.19 8.11
CA ALA A 101 5.33 35.64 7.83
C ALA A 101 4.64 34.74 6.80
N ASN A 102 3.31 34.79 6.76
CA ASN A 102 2.48 34.24 5.68
C ASN A 102 2.49 32.71 5.50
N LEU A 103 2.94 31.93 6.48
CA LEU A 103 2.77 30.48 6.45
C LEU A 103 1.30 30.08 6.49
N VAL A 104 0.91 29.15 5.63
CA VAL A 104 -0.42 28.55 5.52
C VAL A 104 -0.32 27.03 5.58
N LYS A 105 -1.46 26.35 5.75
CA LYS A 105 -1.51 24.89 5.91
C LYS A 105 -0.86 24.11 4.76
N GLU A 106 -0.95 24.63 3.53
CA GLU A 106 -0.35 24.02 2.34
C GLU A 106 1.19 24.08 2.33
N ASN A 107 1.80 24.90 3.20
CA ASN A 107 3.25 24.95 3.34
C ASN A 107 3.82 23.76 4.13
N PHE A 108 2.99 23.01 4.85
CA PHE A 108 3.41 21.93 5.73
C PHE A 108 2.96 20.58 5.19
N SER A 109 3.83 19.58 5.30
CA SER A 109 3.50 18.19 5.01
C SER A 109 4.13 17.28 6.06
N LEU A 110 3.41 16.21 6.42
CA LEU A 110 3.81 15.26 7.44
C LEU A 110 3.76 13.87 6.84
N ASN A 111 4.90 13.20 6.77
CA ASN A 111 4.98 11.86 6.18
C ASN A 111 5.55 10.86 7.17
N PHE A 112 5.11 9.62 7.07
CA PHE A 112 5.70 8.48 7.75
C PHE A 112 6.26 7.52 6.70
N THR A 113 7.49 7.07 6.91
CA THR A 113 8.11 6.01 6.10
C THR A 113 8.27 4.78 6.96
N ASP A 114 7.68 3.67 6.54
CA ASP A 114 7.75 2.40 7.25
C ASP A 114 9.11 1.70 7.10
N THR A 115 9.26 0.54 7.74
CA THR A 115 10.48 -0.28 7.68
C THR A 115 10.80 -0.84 6.30
N PHE A 116 9.84 -0.85 5.38
CA PHE A 116 9.98 -1.32 4.00
C PHE A 116 10.31 -0.17 3.04
N GLY A 117 10.37 1.07 3.53
CA GLY A 117 10.65 2.26 2.73
C GLY A 117 9.41 2.83 2.03
N ILE A 118 8.21 2.40 2.39
CA ILE A 118 6.96 2.95 1.85
C ILE A 118 6.63 4.25 2.59
N THR A 119 6.51 5.35 1.84
CA THR A 119 6.15 6.67 2.39
C THR A 119 4.66 6.94 2.25
N MET A 120 4.04 7.32 3.36
CA MET A 120 2.61 7.62 3.47
C MET A 120 2.39 8.99 4.12
N ASN A 121 1.29 9.65 3.76
CA ASN A 121 0.85 10.85 4.46
C ASN A 121 0.45 10.49 5.90
N PHE A 122 1.10 11.11 6.88
CA PHE A 122 0.83 10.87 8.29
C PHE A 122 -0.43 11.59 8.76
N ALA A 123 -0.64 12.85 8.38
CA ALA A 123 -1.80 13.62 8.81
C ALA A 123 -2.05 14.82 7.89
N ASN A 124 -3.31 15.22 7.80
CA ASN A 124 -3.70 16.45 7.15
C ASN A 124 -3.59 17.64 8.13
N ILE A 125 -3.16 18.79 7.62
CA ILE A 125 -3.12 20.03 8.40
C ILE A 125 -4.52 20.66 8.41
N ASP A 126 -5.09 20.82 9.61
CA ASP A 126 -6.41 21.41 9.82
C ASP A 126 -6.33 22.93 9.98
N GLU A 127 -5.56 23.38 10.96
CA GLU A 127 -5.44 24.77 11.37
C GLU A 127 -3.98 25.10 11.72
N ILE A 128 -3.56 26.34 11.45
CA ILE A 128 -2.27 26.88 11.90
C ILE A 128 -2.52 28.14 12.71
N LYS A 129 -1.97 28.18 13.92
CA LYS A 129 -1.97 29.35 14.80
C LYS A 129 -0.56 29.83 15.02
N THR A 130 -0.41 31.15 15.15
CA THR A 130 0.86 31.83 15.43
C THR A 130 0.63 32.89 16.48
N THR A 131 1.57 33.04 17.42
CA THR A 131 1.53 34.06 18.47
C THR A 131 2.41 35.26 18.16
N ASP A 132 3.55 35.04 17.50
CA ASP A 132 4.61 36.04 17.30
C ASP A 132 5.30 35.91 15.92
N ASN A 133 4.72 35.11 15.02
CA ASN A 133 5.31 34.71 13.75
C ASN A 133 6.65 33.99 13.88
N LYS A 134 7.07 33.58 15.08
CA LYS A 134 8.22 32.69 15.32
C LYS A 134 7.79 31.31 15.75
N THR A 135 6.73 31.22 16.55
CA THR A 135 6.20 29.98 17.10
C THR A 135 4.84 29.68 16.47
N TYR A 136 4.76 28.51 15.86
CA TYR A 136 3.58 28.03 15.15
C TYR A 136 3.05 26.77 15.83
N THR A 137 1.73 26.76 16.08
CA THR A 137 1.00 25.57 16.52
C THR A 137 0.17 25.05 15.36
N ILE A 138 0.40 23.80 14.99
CA ILE A 138 -0.17 23.14 13.83
C ILE A 138 -1.14 22.07 14.34
N LYS A 139 -2.43 22.22 14.05
CA LYS A 139 -3.44 21.21 14.36
C LYS A 139 -3.63 20.22 13.22
N LEU A 140 -3.81 18.97 13.59
CA LEU A 140 -3.86 17.83 12.67
C LEU A 140 -5.25 17.20 12.64
N ARG A 141 -5.64 16.71 11.46
CA ARG A 141 -6.81 15.85 11.22
C ARG A 141 -6.41 14.63 10.40
N ASP A 142 -7.27 13.60 10.41
CA ASP A 142 -7.03 12.34 9.68
C ASP A 142 -5.67 11.71 10.00
N VAL A 143 -5.30 11.71 11.29
CA VAL A 143 -3.98 11.26 11.77
C VAL A 143 -3.85 9.74 11.62
N LEU A 144 -2.76 9.30 10.99
CA LEU A 144 -2.40 7.90 10.81
C LEU A 144 -2.20 7.23 12.18
N ASN A 145 -2.81 6.07 12.40
CA ASN A 145 -2.69 5.38 13.67
C ASN A 145 -1.45 4.47 13.67
N LEU A 146 -0.44 4.84 14.45
CA LEU A 146 0.85 4.14 14.52
C LEU A 146 1.09 3.45 15.88
N VAL A 147 0.04 3.13 16.65
CA VAL A 147 0.15 2.53 18.00
C VAL A 147 0.98 1.25 18.08
N THR A 148 1.12 0.52 16.97
CA THR A 148 1.93 -0.71 16.84
C THR A 148 3.39 -0.45 16.41
N GLU A 149 3.71 0.74 15.89
CA GLU A 149 5.03 1.07 15.36
C GLU A 149 5.97 1.62 16.44
N LYS A 150 6.82 0.74 16.98
CA LYS A 150 7.83 1.14 17.96
C LYS A 150 8.85 2.07 17.30
N ASN A 151 9.05 3.25 17.89
CA ASN A 151 9.97 4.29 17.40
C ASN A 151 9.58 4.94 16.05
N ALA A 152 8.29 4.94 15.68
CA ALA A 152 7.83 5.69 14.52
C ALA A 152 8.25 7.16 14.58
N LYS A 153 8.75 7.65 13.43
CA LYS A 153 9.27 9.00 13.25
C LYS A 153 8.56 9.67 12.08
N ILE A 154 8.04 10.87 12.31
CA ILE A 154 7.31 11.63 11.30
C ILE A 154 8.22 12.67 10.68
N ASP A 155 8.36 12.62 9.36
CA ASP A 155 9.07 13.63 8.58
C ASP A 155 8.18 14.87 8.45
N LEU A 156 8.63 15.98 9.06
CA LEU A 156 7.99 17.30 8.92
C LEU A 156 8.70 18.10 7.84
N ASN A 157 8.01 18.37 6.74
CA ASN A 157 8.53 19.21 5.67
C ASN A 157 7.76 20.55 5.60
N ILE A 158 8.51 21.65 5.45
CA ILE A 158 7.99 23.02 5.37
C ILE A 158 8.53 23.65 4.08
N THR A 159 7.64 24.18 3.24
CA THR A 159 8.01 24.79 1.96
C THR A 159 7.41 26.18 1.84
N HIS A 160 8.22 27.17 1.47
CA HIS A 160 7.74 28.52 1.17
C HIS A 160 8.68 29.19 0.14
N PRO A 161 8.16 29.91 -0.88
CA PRO A 161 8.99 30.53 -1.93
C PRO A 161 10.11 31.45 -1.42
N SER A 162 9.82 32.23 -0.38
CA SER A 162 10.73 33.25 0.15
C SER A 162 11.71 32.75 1.21
N TYR A 163 11.57 31.50 1.65
CA TYR A 163 12.31 30.96 2.78
C TYR A 163 12.95 29.62 2.45
N GLN A 164 14.17 29.41 2.93
CA GLN A 164 14.82 28.10 2.94
C GLN A 164 14.87 27.62 4.39
N PHE A 165 14.15 26.54 4.69
CA PHE A 165 14.08 26.00 6.05
C PHE A 165 15.19 24.98 6.29
N ASN A 166 15.99 25.22 7.33
CA ASN A 166 17.03 24.30 7.79
C ASN A 166 16.64 23.75 9.17
N PHE A 167 16.65 22.42 9.30
CA PHE A 167 16.38 21.74 10.56
C PHE A 167 17.70 21.53 11.32
N ASN A 168 17.70 21.83 12.62
CA ASN A 168 18.88 21.59 13.46
C ASN A 168 19.29 20.10 13.50
N ASN A 169 18.34 19.18 13.43
CA ASN A 169 18.61 17.76 13.24
C ASN A 169 18.55 17.46 11.73
N GLN A 170 19.62 16.88 11.17
CA GLN A 170 19.78 16.57 9.73
C GLN A 170 18.63 15.79 9.07
N SER A 171 17.67 15.27 9.84
CA SER A 171 16.62 14.38 9.34
C SER A 171 15.19 14.84 9.60
N ASN A 172 14.93 16.07 10.10
CA ASN A 172 13.58 16.63 10.30
C ASN A 172 12.50 15.67 10.89
N LYS A 173 12.94 14.64 11.62
CA LYS A 173 12.13 13.55 12.13
C LYS A 173 11.61 13.86 13.53
N LEU A 174 10.30 13.94 13.66
CA LEU A 174 9.59 14.13 14.92
C LEU A 174 9.26 12.79 15.56
N ALA A 175 9.62 12.62 16.83
CA ALA A 175 9.20 11.48 17.63
C ALA A 175 7.75 11.67 18.10
N LEU A 176 6.93 10.63 17.97
CA LEU A 176 5.52 10.67 18.37
C LEU A 176 5.35 10.56 19.88
N ILE A 177 4.33 11.25 20.41
CA ILE A 177 3.84 11.02 21.78
C ILE A 177 2.77 9.93 21.70
N GLN A 178 3.16 8.66 21.85
CA GLN A 178 2.23 7.53 21.78
C GLN A 178 2.40 6.57 22.95
N ASN A 179 1.26 6.11 23.47
CA ASN A 179 1.20 4.93 24.32
C ASN A 179 1.11 3.71 23.40
N HIS A 180 2.19 2.94 23.33
CA HIS A 180 2.21 1.73 22.54
C HIS A 180 1.22 0.72 23.10
N LEU A 181 0.37 0.17 22.24
CA LEU A 181 -0.39 -1.02 22.58
C LEU A 181 0.52 -2.22 22.37
N ASN A 182 0.58 -3.11 23.35
CA ASN A 182 1.12 -4.44 23.14
C ASN A 182 0.12 -5.20 22.26
N SER A 183 0.26 -5.11 20.93
CA SER A 183 -0.44 -6.03 20.04
C SER A 183 0.25 -7.40 20.09
N PRO A 184 -0.51 -8.48 20.29
CA PRO A 184 0.05 -9.83 20.25
C PRO A 184 0.60 -10.10 18.84
N ASP A 185 1.66 -10.90 18.75
CA ASP A 185 2.19 -11.22 17.44
C ASP A 185 1.17 -11.99 16.59
N ILE A 186 0.94 -11.53 15.35
CA ILE A 186 0.15 -12.31 14.39
C ILE A 186 0.95 -13.58 14.08
N LYS A 187 0.43 -14.71 14.55
CA LYS A 187 0.97 -16.04 14.27
C LYS A 187 0.09 -16.72 13.25
N TYR A 188 0.68 -17.60 12.45
CA TYR A 188 -0.08 -18.45 11.56
C TYR A 188 0.23 -19.92 11.80
N SER A 189 -0.73 -20.77 11.47
CA SER A 189 -0.60 -22.22 11.46
C SER A 189 -1.33 -22.79 10.25
N ILE A 190 -0.91 -23.97 9.80
CA ILE A 190 -1.52 -24.66 8.66
C ILE A 190 -2.58 -25.62 9.21
N GLU A 191 -3.87 -25.37 8.91
CA GLU A 191 -5.00 -26.23 9.28
C GLU A 191 -5.45 -27.10 8.09
N GLY A 192 -4.48 -27.73 7.42
CA GLY A 192 -4.69 -28.57 6.24
C GLY A 192 -4.25 -27.92 4.92
N ASN A 193 -4.52 -28.60 3.80
CA ASN A 193 -3.82 -28.41 2.52
C ASN A 193 -3.91 -27.00 1.89
N LYS A 194 -4.93 -26.20 2.24
CA LYS A 194 -5.14 -24.84 1.71
C LYS A 194 -5.56 -23.81 2.76
N LYS A 195 -5.67 -24.21 4.03
CA LYS A 195 -6.20 -23.39 5.11
C LYS A 195 -5.05 -22.90 5.98
N VAL A 196 -4.88 -21.58 6.02
CA VAL A 196 -3.97 -20.94 6.96
C VAL A 196 -4.82 -20.25 8.00
N LYS A 197 -4.60 -20.62 9.26
CA LYS A 197 -5.25 -19.98 10.40
C LYS A 197 -4.31 -18.98 11.02
N PHE A 198 -4.75 -17.74 11.05
CA PHE A 198 -4.09 -16.66 11.77
C PHE A 198 -4.59 -16.62 13.22
N SER A 199 -3.78 -16.08 14.10
CA SER A 199 -4.11 -15.82 15.50
C SER A 199 -3.37 -14.57 15.98
N GLY A 200 -3.84 -13.93 17.05
CA GLY A 200 -3.24 -12.67 17.52
C GLY A 200 -3.62 -11.45 16.67
N PHE A 201 -4.73 -11.52 15.93
CA PHE A 201 -5.28 -10.42 15.13
C PHE A 201 -6.56 -9.88 15.79
N THR A 202 -6.98 -8.66 15.43
CA THR A 202 -8.21 -8.03 15.92
C THR A 202 -9.33 -8.03 14.88
N ASN A 203 -10.57 -7.73 15.29
CA ASN A 203 -11.74 -7.62 14.38
C ASN A 203 -11.58 -6.54 13.30
N ASN A 204 -10.55 -5.71 13.40
CA ASN A 204 -10.23 -4.68 12.42
C ASN A 204 -8.99 -5.03 11.58
N THR A 205 -8.50 -6.26 11.61
CA THR A 205 -7.40 -6.70 10.74
C THR A 205 -7.85 -6.90 9.30
N TYR A 206 -6.99 -6.53 8.35
CA TYR A 206 -7.15 -6.70 6.92
C TYR A 206 -5.92 -7.44 6.36
N TYR A 207 -6.07 -8.06 5.20
CA TYR A 207 -4.99 -8.75 4.50
C TYR A 207 -5.05 -8.46 3.00
N SER A 208 -3.92 -8.65 2.32
CA SER A 208 -3.79 -8.51 0.87
C SER A 208 -3.04 -9.71 0.32
N LEU A 209 -3.58 -10.35 -0.72
CA LEU A 209 -2.95 -11.47 -1.45
C LEU A 209 -2.14 -11.02 -2.68
N ASN A 210 -2.07 -9.72 -2.93
CA ASN A 210 -1.43 -9.12 -4.11
C ASN A 210 -0.57 -7.91 -3.72
N ASN A 211 0.29 -8.05 -2.70
CA ASN A 211 1.26 -7.02 -2.32
C ASN A 211 0.70 -5.60 -2.13
N GLY A 212 -0.50 -5.49 -1.54
CA GLY A 212 -1.13 -4.23 -1.16
C GLY A 212 -2.04 -3.61 -2.23
N PHE A 213 -2.20 -4.23 -3.41
CA PHE A 213 -3.09 -3.73 -4.45
C PHE A 213 -4.57 -3.82 -4.06
N ASN A 214 -5.00 -4.91 -3.41
CA ASN A 214 -6.36 -5.11 -2.92
C ASN A 214 -6.37 -5.59 -1.47
N TRP A 215 -7.19 -4.95 -0.63
CA TRP A 215 -7.30 -5.25 0.79
C TRP A 215 -8.64 -5.91 1.12
N TYR A 216 -8.59 -6.99 1.89
CA TYR A 216 -9.73 -7.80 2.34
C TYR A 216 -9.78 -7.80 3.86
N LYS A 217 -10.98 -7.79 4.44
CA LYS A 217 -11.13 -7.90 5.90
C LYS A 217 -10.79 -9.33 6.34
N MET A 218 -10.02 -9.48 7.43
CA MET A 218 -9.73 -10.79 8.01
C MET A 218 -11.04 -11.47 8.45
N PRO A 219 -11.28 -12.74 8.08
CA PRO A 219 -12.41 -13.50 8.59
C PRO A 219 -12.39 -13.59 10.11
N ALA A 220 -13.58 -13.69 10.73
CA ALA A 220 -13.69 -13.72 12.19
C ALA A 220 -13.02 -14.96 12.82
N ASP A 221 -12.98 -16.07 12.09
CA ASP A 221 -12.28 -17.30 12.49
C ASP A 221 -10.77 -17.26 12.17
N GLY A 222 -10.31 -16.24 11.44
CA GLY A 222 -8.92 -16.08 11.02
C GLY A 222 -8.47 -17.10 9.98
N ILE A 223 -9.39 -17.81 9.32
CA ILE A 223 -9.05 -18.88 8.38
C ILE A 223 -9.09 -18.35 6.95
N LEU A 224 -7.94 -18.34 6.28
CA LEU A 224 -7.83 -18.03 4.86
C LEU A 224 -7.66 -19.31 4.04
N THR A 225 -8.45 -19.43 2.96
CA THR A 225 -8.24 -20.46 1.94
C THR A 225 -7.40 -19.88 0.81
N LEU A 226 -6.14 -20.29 0.70
CA LEU A 226 -5.21 -19.76 -0.29
C LEU A 226 -5.34 -20.51 -1.63
N LYS A 227 -5.22 -19.78 -2.75
CA LYS A 227 -5.07 -20.34 -4.10
C LYS A 227 -3.72 -19.91 -4.65
N ILE A 228 -2.92 -20.89 -5.11
CA ILE A 228 -1.68 -20.82 -5.93
C ILE A 228 -0.79 -19.59 -5.72
N GLU A 229 0.38 -19.84 -5.12
CA GLU A 229 1.52 -18.92 -4.95
C GLU A 229 1.13 -17.48 -4.60
N THR A 230 0.89 -17.23 -3.30
CA THR A 230 0.66 -15.87 -2.82
C THR A 230 1.71 -15.47 -1.80
N ASP A 231 2.51 -14.48 -2.16
CA ASP A 231 3.01 -13.50 -1.21
C ASP A 231 1.81 -12.76 -0.63
N PHE A 232 1.63 -12.81 0.70
CA PHE A 232 0.54 -12.08 1.35
C PHE A 232 1.04 -11.16 2.45
N TRP A 233 0.30 -10.06 2.62
CA TRP A 233 0.56 -8.99 3.57
C TRP A 233 -0.62 -8.94 4.53
N VAL A 234 -0.36 -8.84 5.83
CA VAL A 234 -1.41 -8.64 6.85
C VAL A 234 -1.16 -7.29 7.51
N ALA A 235 -2.23 -6.51 7.71
CA ALA A 235 -2.18 -5.19 8.36
C ALA A 235 -3.41 -4.97 9.24
N GLU A 236 -3.31 -4.21 10.33
CA GLU A 236 -4.48 -3.82 11.12
C GLU A 236 -5.07 -2.47 10.66
N ARG A 237 -6.38 -2.39 10.52
CA ARG A 237 -7.07 -1.10 10.31
C ARG A 237 -7.45 -0.53 11.66
N SER A 238 -7.21 0.75 11.88
CA SER A 238 -7.76 1.40 13.08
C SER A 238 -9.21 1.85 12.88
N THR A 239 -9.94 2.01 13.98
CA THR A 239 -11.36 2.40 14.05
C THR A 239 -11.69 3.74 13.38
N ASN A 240 -10.69 4.56 13.01
CA ASN A 240 -10.89 5.90 12.45
C ASN A 240 -10.46 6.06 10.97
N GLY A 241 -10.34 4.97 10.21
CA GLY A 241 -10.02 5.05 8.77
C GLY A 241 -8.53 5.25 8.45
N SER A 242 -7.68 5.28 9.48
CA SER A 242 -6.24 5.41 9.37
C SER A 242 -5.57 4.03 9.33
N PHE A 243 -4.79 3.76 8.27
CA PHE A 243 -3.99 2.54 8.10
C PHE A 243 -3.02 2.37 9.28
N SER A 244 -3.02 1.23 9.97
CA SER A 244 -1.90 0.84 10.83
C SER A 244 -0.91 0.06 9.96
N SER A 245 0.37 0.42 10.07
CA SER A 245 1.42 -0.01 9.16
C SER A 245 2.28 -1.13 9.73
N GLU A 246 1.72 -2.07 10.49
CA GLU A 246 2.51 -3.25 10.84
C GLU A 246 2.40 -4.27 9.71
N ILE A 247 3.32 -4.19 8.75
CA ILE A 247 3.48 -5.20 7.71
C ILE A 247 4.26 -6.37 8.33
N ARG A 248 3.57 -7.47 8.59
CA ARG A 248 4.21 -8.70 9.08
C ARG A 248 4.61 -9.62 7.93
N SER A 249 5.72 -10.33 8.15
CA SER A 249 6.54 -11.14 7.24
C SER A 249 5.87 -11.65 5.97
N LEU A 250 6.55 -11.46 4.83
CA LEU A 250 6.27 -12.13 3.56
C LEU A 250 6.33 -13.65 3.75
N VAL A 251 5.17 -14.31 3.77
CA VAL A 251 5.11 -15.77 3.90
C VAL A 251 5.16 -16.40 2.50
N ASN A 252 6.31 -16.98 2.16
CA ASN A 252 6.53 -17.63 0.87
C ASN A 252 6.10 -19.10 0.94
N PHE A 253 5.21 -19.53 0.05
CA PHE A 253 4.86 -20.95 -0.11
C PHE A 253 5.23 -21.44 -1.50
N ARG A 254 5.94 -22.57 -1.57
CA ARG A 254 6.17 -23.27 -2.84
C ARG A 254 5.07 -24.30 -3.01
N GLN A 255 4.20 -24.10 -4.02
CA GLN A 255 3.18 -25.09 -4.37
C GLN A 255 3.68 -25.95 -5.54
N TYR A 256 3.80 -27.26 -5.32
CA TYR A 256 4.04 -28.18 -6.44
C TYR A 256 2.73 -28.46 -7.17
N LYS A 257 2.80 -28.51 -8.52
CA LYS A 257 1.66 -28.67 -9.45
C LYS A 257 0.66 -29.76 -9.02
N GLN A 258 -0.55 -29.64 -9.57
CA GLN A 258 -1.61 -30.66 -9.54
C GLN A 258 -1.06 -32.10 -9.66
N PRO A 259 -1.69 -33.08 -8.99
CA PRO A 259 -1.22 -34.45 -9.04
C PRO A 259 -1.09 -34.96 -10.47
N ARG A 260 -0.01 -35.69 -10.75
CA ARG A 260 0.22 -36.33 -12.05
C ARG A 260 -0.58 -37.62 -12.13
N ASN A 261 -1.38 -37.75 -13.18
CA ASN A 261 -2.14 -38.97 -13.47
C ASN A 261 -1.23 -39.98 -14.15
N LEU A 262 -1.07 -41.15 -13.55
CA LEU A 262 -0.29 -42.27 -14.07
C LEU A 262 -1.25 -43.43 -14.34
N LYS A 263 -1.61 -43.65 -15.61
CA LYS A 263 -2.37 -44.84 -16.01
C LYS A 263 -1.43 -46.04 -15.98
N VAL A 264 -1.79 -47.06 -15.21
CA VAL A 264 -0.98 -48.25 -15.07
C VAL A 264 -1.69 -49.42 -15.71
N ILE A 265 -1.19 -49.88 -16.86
CA ILE A 265 -1.66 -51.09 -17.53
C ILE A 265 -0.61 -52.17 -17.29
N ASN A 266 -0.99 -53.29 -16.67
CA ASN A 266 -0.13 -54.47 -16.48
C ASN A 266 1.26 -54.20 -15.85
N LYS A 267 1.40 -53.23 -14.94
CA LYS A 267 2.65 -53.03 -14.17
C LYS A 267 2.49 -53.50 -12.73
N LYS A 268 3.54 -54.10 -12.18
CA LYS A 268 3.62 -54.46 -10.75
C LYS A 268 4.00 -53.28 -9.84
N GLN A 269 4.65 -52.26 -10.40
CA GLN A 269 5.14 -51.10 -9.66
C GLN A 269 5.20 -49.83 -10.52
N ILE A 270 5.07 -48.68 -9.87
CA ILE A 270 5.33 -47.35 -10.42
C ILE A 270 6.67 -46.86 -9.86
N VAL A 271 7.62 -46.56 -10.74
CA VAL A 271 8.97 -46.06 -10.40
C VAL A 271 9.12 -44.58 -10.79
N GLY A 272 10.16 -43.90 -10.30
CA GLY A 272 10.36 -42.47 -10.55
C GLY A 272 9.59 -41.55 -9.58
N VAL A 273 9.19 -42.11 -8.44
CA VAL A 273 8.58 -41.43 -7.29
C VAL A 273 9.54 -41.51 -6.10
N ASN A 274 9.36 -40.70 -5.06
CA ASN A 274 10.25 -40.73 -3.89
C ASN A 274 9.49 -40.57 -2.58
N ASN A 275 10.18 -40.73 -1.44
CA ASN A 275 9.61 -40.61 -0.10
C ASN A 275 9.01 -39.23 0.26
N MET A 276 9.30 -38.18 -0.52
CA MET A 276 8.63 -36.89 -0.42
C MET A 276 7.30 -36.85 -1.18
N MET A 277 6.93 -37.91 -1.88
CA MET A 277 5.68 -38.01 -2.63
C MET A 277 4.64 -38.86 -1.90
N GLU A 278 3.38 -38.55 -2.19
CA GLU A 278 2.22 -39.35 -1.84
C GLU A 278 1.40 -39.62 -3.09
N TYR A 279 0.61 -40.68 -3.04
CA TYR A 279 -0.23 -41.09 -4.14
C TYR A 279 -1.63 -41.43 -3.64
N CYS A 280 -2.60 -41.30 -4.52
CA CYS A 280 -3.92 -41.87 -4.31
C CYS A 280 -4.39 -42.56 -5.58
N ILE A 281 -5.41 -43.40 -5.46
CA ILE A 281 -6.01 -44.08 -6.60
C ILE A 281 -7.32 -43.39 -6.88
N GLY A 282 -7.36 -42.62 -7.97
CA GLY A 282 -8.53 -41.83 -8.29
C GLY A 282 -9.53 -42.58 -9.16
N TYR A 283 -10.75 -42.05 -9.20
CA TYR A 283 -11.86 -42.54 -10.03
C TYR A 283 -11.58 -42.22 -11.50
N LEU A 284 -12.10 -42.96 -12.50
CA LEU A 284 -11.80 -42.87 -13.96
C LEU A 284 -12.83 -42.08 -14.78
N HIS A 285 -12.46 -41.27 -15.84
CA HIS A 285 -13.27 -40.82 -17.02
C HIS A 285 -13.12 -41.77 -18.23
N GLU A 286 -14.17 -42.51 -18.59
CA GLU A 286 -14.29 -43.46 -19.70
C GLU A 286 -15.32 -42.89 -20.66
N ILE A 287 -15.36 -43.34 -21.92
CA ILE A 287 -16.32 -42.85 -22.94
C ILE A 287 -16.88 -44.08 -23.65
N ASN A 288 -18.19 -44.16 -23.86
CA ASN A 288 -18.79 -45.31 -24.54
C ASN A 288 -18.59 -45.21 -26.07
N ASN A 289 -18.96 -46.27 -26.78
CA ASN A 289 -18.86 -46.34 -28.23
C ASN A 289 -19.74 -45.30 -28.97
N ASN A 290 -20.62 -44.59 -28.25
CA ASN A 290 -21.57 -43.60 -28.78
C ASN A 290 -21.16 -42.15 -28.48
N GLY A 291 -19.95 -41.92 -27.94
CA GLY A 291 -19.42 -40.57 -27.72
C GLY A 291 -19.84 -39.90 -26.41
N GLU A 292 -20.45 -40.63 -25.48
CA GLU A 292 -20.82 -40.10 -24.16
C GLU A 292 -19.69 -40.32 -23.16
N ILE A 293 -19.34 -39.27 -22.40
CA ILE A 293 -18.49 -39.41 -21.22
C ILE A 293 -19.19 -40.36 -20.24
N ILE A 294 -18.69 -41.57 -20.08
CA ILE A 294 -19.21 -42.59 -19.15
C ILE A 294 -18.44 -42.70 -17.83
N LYS A 295 -17.44 -41.88 -17.52
CA LYS A 295 -16.79 -41.95 -16.17
C LYS A 295 -16.18 -40.60 -15.81
N THR A 296 -15.63 -40.26 -14.60
CA THR A 296 -14.73 -39.09 -14.26
C THR A 296 -13.35 -39.27 -13.58
N TRP A 297 -12.24 -38.70 -14.10
CA TRP A 297 -10.87 -38.80 -13.53
C TRP A 297 -10.63 -37.82 -12.37
N ARG A 298 -10.73 -38.26 -11.12
CA ARG A 298 -10.49 -37.39 -9.94
C ARG A 298 -9.68 -38.11 -8.86
N PRO A 299 -8.70 -37.46 -8.22
CA PRO A 299 -8.00 -38.03 -7.08
C PRO A 299 -9.00 -38.34 -5.96
N ASN A 300 -8.79 -39.44 -5.25
CA ASN A 300 -9.56 -39.71 -4.05
C ASN A 300 -9.05 -38.84 -2.88
N GLU A 301 -9.77 -38.83 -1.75
CA GLU A 301 -9.39 -38.04 -0.57
C GLU A 301 -8.28 -38.69 0.28
N GLN A 302 -8.03 -40.00 0.12
CA GLN A 302 -7.06 -40.76 0.89
C GLN A 302 -5.71 -40.88 0.17
N TRP A 303 -4.75 -40.07 0.62
CA TRP A 303 -3.37 -40.10 0.13
C TRP A 303 -2.51 -41.06 0.94
N HIS A 304 -1.76 -41.91 0.23
CA HIS A 304 -0.82 -42.88 0.77
C HIS A 304 0.60 -42.38 0.57
N SER A 305 1.43 -42.51 1.60
CA SER A 305 2.85 -42.16 1.51
C SER A 305 3.61 -43.14 0.62
N VAL A 306 4.48 -42.62 -0.26
CA VAL A 306 5.53 -43.42 -0.89
C VAL A 306 6.62 -43.69 0.16
N THR A 307 6.97 -44.95 0.38
CA THR A 307 7.96 -45.35 1.41
C THR A 307 9.27 -45.88 0.82
N ASN A 308 9.23 -46.49 -0.37
CA ASN A 308 10.37 -47.21 -0.96
C ASN A 308 10.85 -46.64 -2.30
N ASN A 309 10.61 -45.36 -2.59
CA ASN A 309 10.87 -44.72 -3.89
C ASN A 309 10.20 -45.42 -5.10
N HIS A 310 9.16 -46.22 -4.82
CA HIS A 310 8.25 -46.81 -5.78
C HIS A 310 6.88 -47.00 -5.12
N ILE A 311 5.85 -47.21 -5.93
CA ILE A 311 4.50 -47.57 -5.49
C ILE A 311 4.22 -48.98 -5.98
N ASN A 312 3.82 -49.89 -5.08
CA ASN A 312 3.32 -51.20 -5.48
C ASN A 312 1.92 -51.03 -6.08
N VAL A 313 1.72 -51.58 -7.28
CA VAL A 313 0.45 -51.46 -7.98
C VAL A 313 -0.47 -52.56 -7.47
N GLU A 314 -1.34 -52.17 -6.56
CA GLU A 314 -2.40 -53.04 -5.99
C GLU A 314 -3.59 -53.18 -6.93
N HIS A 315 -3.86 -52.17 -7.76
CA HIS A 315 -4.99 -52.12 -8.67
C HIS A 315 -4.50 -51.89 -10.11
N PRO A 316 -4.15 -52.97 -10.84
CA PRO A 316 -3.84 -52.86 -12.27
C PRO A 316 -5.04 -52.25 -13.01
N ASP A 317 -4.75 -51.48 -14.06
CA ASP A 317 -5.72 -50.76 -14.91
C ASP A 317 -6.38 -49.51 -14.29
N SER A 318 -5.99 -49.14 -13.07
CA SER A 318 -6.40 -47.88 -12.43
C SER A 318 -5.46 -46.71 -12.79
N VAL A 319 -5.90 -45.46 -12.52
CA VAL A 319 -4.98 -44.31 -12.49
C VAL A 319 -4.60 -43.99 -11.07
N TYR A 320 -3.29 -43.90 -10.92
CA TYR A 320 -2.65 -43.41 -9.74
C TYR A 320 -2.39 -41.91 -9.92
N PHE A 321 -2.81 -41.13 -8.95
CA PHE A 321 -2.52 -39.70 -8.86
C PHE A 321 -1.33 -39.57 -7.92
N VAL A 322 -0.25 -38.94 -8.35
CA VAL A 322 0.96 -38.75 -7.52
C VAL A 322 1.26 -37.27 -7.34
N ARG A 323 1.59 -36.86 -6.12
CA ARG A 323 2.03 -35.49 -5.79
C ARG A 323 3.13 -35.48 -4.74
N VAL A 324 3.75 -34.32 -4.51
CA VAL A 324 4.62 -34.09 -3.35
C VAL A 324 3.76 -34.02 -2.09
N LYS A 325 4.29 -34.41 -0.92
CA LYS A 325 3.63 -34.26 0.39
C LYS A 325 3.68 -32.80 0.83
N SER A 326 2.63 -32.34 1.50
CA SER A 326 2.71 -31.08 2.27
C SER A 326 3.79 -31.23 3.34
N ASN A 327 4.69 -30.24 3.46
CA ASN A 327 5.72 -30.23 4.49
C ASN A 327 5.80 -28.83 5.15
N PRO A 328 5.20 -28.67 6.34
CA PRO A 328 5.20 -27.41 7.08
C PRO A 328 6.60 -26.91 7.43
N ALA A 329 7.54 -27.81 7.75
CA ALA A 329 8.91 -27.45 8.12
C ALA A 329 9.70 -26.88 6.92
N LEU A 330 9.28 -27.18 5.69
CA LEU A 330 9.91 -26.72 4.45
C LEU A 330 9.05 -25.70 3.69
N ASN A 331 7.95 -25.21 4.27
CA ASN A 331 6.98 -24.31 3.61
C ASN A 331 6.44 -24.85 2.26
N ILE A 332 6.25 -26.17 2.17
CA ILE A 332 5.69 -26.84 0.98
C ILE A 332 4.20 -27.09 1.18
N LEU A 333 3.38 -26.56 0.27
CA LEU A 333 1.93 -26.81 0.21
C LEU A 333 1.58 -27.66 -1.01
N CYS A 334 0.58 -28.53 -0.87
CA CYS A 334 0.12 -29.37 -1.97
C CYS A 334 -1.36 -29.12 -2.23
N SER A 335 -1.70 -28.77 -3.48
CA SER A 335 -3.10 -28.53 -3.84
C SER A 335 -3.86 -29.83 -4.02
N ASP A 336 -4.98 -29.94 -3.32
CA ASP A 336 -6.10 -30.76 -3.80
C ASP A 336 -6.61 -30.17 -5.12
N ALA A 337 -7.04 -31.05 -6.04
CA ALA A 337 -7.55 -30.70 -7.35
C ALA A 337 -8.62 -29.59 -7.30
N GLU A 338 -8.77 -28.88 -8.42
CA GLU A 338 -9.76 -27.83 -8.63
C GLU A 338 -11.14 -28.22 -8.08
N GLN A 339 -11.62 -27.47 -7.10
CA GLN A 339 -13.03 -27.09 -7.12
C GLN A 339 -13.11 -25.71 -7.76
N VAL A 340 -13.35 -25.71 -9.07
CA VAL A 340 -13.87 -24.61 -9.88
C VAL A 340 -14.72 -25.30 -10.96
N ALA A 341 -16.01 -25.08 -11.20
CA ALA A 341 -17.14 -24.47 -10.50
C ALA A 341 -18.43 -24.93 -11.25
N ILE A 342 -19.61 -24.70 -10.67
CA ILE A 342 -20.97 -24.59 -11.29
C ILE A 342 -21.73 -25.91 -11.60
N LYS A 343 -22.70 -26.24 -10.74
CA LYS A 343 -24.10 -25.81 -10.92
C LYS A 343 -24.67 -25.33 -9.59
#